data_AF-A0A5N8WY54-F1
#
_entry.id   AF-A0A5N8WY54-F1
#
_cell.length_a   1.000
_cell.length_b   1.000
_cell.length_c   1.000
_cell.angle_alpha   90.00
_cell.angle_beta   90.00
_cell.angle_gamma   90.00
#
_symmetry.space_group_name_H-M   'P 1'
#
loop_
_entity.id
_entity.type
_entity.pdbx_description
1 polymer ?
#
loop_
_entity_poly.entity_id
_entity_poly.type
_entity_poly.pdbx_seq_one_letter_code
_entity_poly.pdbx_strand_id
1 'polypeptide(L)'
;MRGLSNRPGPDGTGQALKAVITAVAVITALGLFVAACGTGGTGARDEGPAGNDSRAKGTASPSASPTESRETTAQVVELVRADPRVGKAVKRDLHPCVADEYPVDVSYGKLTGGSANDIVVNVMTCGDAVGVASYVYRAKRSGYENVFRAEEPPVYAEIDRGALVVTQQLYGKGDPVEFPSSEEVITYRWSMNRFAEESRTHNDYSGAVDDTDPSEPVPVPTVAPAETLKPTESN
;
A
#
# COMPACT_ATOMS: atom_id res chain seq x y z
N MET A 1 32.10 -64.52 -58.09
CA MET A 1 31.76 -63.96 -59.41
C MET A 1 31.74 -62.43 -59.29
N ARG A 2 32.46 -61.72 -60.17
CA ARG A 2 32.36 -60.30 -60.61
C ARG A 2 31.92 -59.25 -59.54
N GLY A 3 32.77 -58.32 -59.08
CA GLY A 3 33.33 -57.17 -59.83
C GLY A 3 32.21 -56.14 -60.10
N LEU A 4 32.23 -54.89 -59.60
CA LEU A 4 33.18 -53.83 -59.93
C LEU A 4 33.14 -52.67 -58.91
N SER A 5 34.34 -52.18 -58.60
CA SER A 5 34.64 -50.88 -57.99
C SER A 5 34.26 -49.71 -58.91
N ASN A 6 33.85 -48.59 -58.33
CA ASN A 6 34.62 -47.34 -58.42
C ASN A 6 34.03 -46.22 -57.57
N ARG A 7 34.90 -45.62 -56.75
CA ARG A 7 34.82 -44.24 -56.23
C ARG A 7 35.93 -43.47 -56.96
N PRO A 8 35.77 -42.17 -57.20
CA PRO A 8 36.60 -41.22 -56.45
C PRO A 8 35.87 -39.89 -56.12
N GLY A 9 36.18 -39.29 -54.95
CA GLY A 9 36.11 -37.83 -54.75
C GLY A 9 37.42 -37.17 -55.25
N PRO A 10 37.69 -35.84 -55.10
CA PRO A 10 37.38 -35.00 -53.92
C PRO A 10 37.10 -33.50 -54.25
N ASP A 11 37.25 -32.63 -53.23
CA ASP A 11 37.45 -31.15 -53.22
C ASP A 11 36.17 -30.28 -53.31
N GLY A 12 35.92 -29.24 -52.52
CA GLY A 12 36.72 -28.40 -51.62
C GLY A 12 36.41 -26.91 -51.90
N THR A 13 36.36 -26.05 -50.86
CA THR A 13 36.15 -24.56 -50.87
C THR A 13 34.71 -24.04 -50.98
N GLY A 14 34.20 -23.00 -50.30
CA GLY A 14 34.78 -22.00 -49.38
C GLY A 14 34.26 -20.58 -49.69
N GLN A 15 33.38 -20.03 -48.82
CA GLN A 15 33.09 -18.61 -48.56
C GLN A 15 32.34 -17.68 -49.57
N ALA A 16 31.69 -16.67 -48.94
CA ALA A 16 31.33 -15.31 -49.39
C ALA A 16 29.96 -15.13 -50.07
N LEU A 17 29.20 -14.05 -49.92
CA LEU A 17 29.05 -12.92 -48.97
C LEU A 17 27.81 -12.14 -49.48
N LYS A 18 27.03 -11.55 -48.57
CA LYS A 18 26.19 -10.33 -48.75
C LYS A 18 25.32 -10.17 -50.01
N ALA A 19 24.00 -10.10 -49.79
CA ALA A 19 23.08 -9.27 -50.57
C ALA A 19 21.81 -9.02 -49.74
N VAL A 20 21.16 -7.87 -49.66
CA VAL A 20 21.35 -6.49 -50.17
C VAL A 20 20.40 -5.64 -49.31
N ILE A 21 20.82 -4.44 -48.94
CA ILE A 21 20.01 -3.41 -48.30
C ILE A 21 19.03 -2.83 -49.33
N THR A 22 17.74 -2.76 -49.01
CA THR A 22 16.81 -1.79 -49.63
C THR A 22 15.95 -1.15 -48.56
N ALA A 23 16.33 0.08 -48.21
CA ALA A 23 15.49 1.02 -47.48
C ALA A 23 14.49 1.67 -48.44
N VAL A 24 13.23 1.80 -48.03
CA VAL A 24 12.28 2.78 -48.59
C VAL A 24 11.55 3.42 -47.42
N ALA A 25 11.88 4.68 -47.16
CA ALA A 25 11.11 5.58 -46.32
C ALA A 25 10.05 6.27 -47.18
N VAL A 26 8.81 6.37 -46.68
CA VAL A 26 7.83 7.37 -47.16
C VAL A 26 7.16 8.02 -45.96
N ILE A 27 7.31 9.34 -45.94
CA ILE A 27 6.77 10.33 -45.02
C ILE A 27 5.30 10.59 -45.36
N THR A 28 4.41 10.58 -44.36
CA THR A 28 3.15 11.35 -44.41
C THR A 28 3.03 12.22 -43.18
N ALA A 29 2.97 13.53 -43.46
CA ALA A 29 2.98 14.66 -42.55
C ALA A 29 1.59 15.00 -42.00
N LEU A 30 1.59 15.55 -40.77
CA LEU A 30 0.65 16.49 -40.14
C LEU A 30 -0.87 16.35 -40.39
N GLY A 31 -1.62 16.11 -39.30
CA GLY A 31 -3.06 16.32 -39.23
C GLY A 31 -3.61 16.44 -37.80
N LEU A 32 -3.75 17.68 -37.34
CA LEU A 32 -4.62 18.17 -36.27
C LEU A 32 -4.36 17.76 -34.81
N PHE A 33 -3.58 18.62 -34.16
CA PHE A 33 -3.84 19.10 -32.80
C PHE A 33 -5.30 19.57 -32.63
N VAL A 34 -5.73 19.61 -31.36
CA VAL A 34 -6.99 20.12 -30.80
C VAL A 34 -8.12 19.09 -30.63
N ALA A 35 -8.00 18.29 -29.58
CA ALA A 35 -9.16 17.87 -28.78
C ALA A 35 -8.83 18.15 -27.30
N ALA A 36 -9.76 18.87 -26.66
CA ALA A 36 -9.56 19.67 -25.47
C ALA A 36 -9.10 18.90 -24.22
N CYS A 37 -8.29 19.58 -23.40
CA CYS A 37 -8.27 19.39 -21.96
C CYS A 37 -9.71 19.48 -21.43
N GLY A 38 -10.35 18.35 -21.18
CA GLY A 38 -11.38 18.28 -20.16
C GLY A 38 -10.67 18.30 -18.81
N THR A 39 -10.52 19.48 -18.21
CA THR A 39 -10.33 19.58 -16.77
C THR A 39 -11.57 18.96 -16.13
N GLY A 40 -11.48 17.67 -15.81
CA GLY A 40 -12.43 16.99 -14.96
C GLY A 40 -12.32 17.62 -13.59
N GLY A 41 -13.06 18.72 -13.39
CA GLY A 41 -13.24 19.30 -12.08
C GLY A 41 -13.75 18.21 -11.17
N THR A 42 -12.98 17.88 -10.14
CA THR A 42 -13.51 17.25 -8.94
C THR A 42 -14.44 18.29 -8.32
N GLY A 43 -15.64 18.42 -8.89
CA GLY A 43 -16.71 19.15 -8.26
C GLY A 43 -16.83 18.53 -6.88
N ALA A 44 -16.48 19.31 -5.85
CA ALA A 44 -16.86 19.00 -4.49
C ALA A 44 -18.35 18.67 -4.58
N ARG A 45 -18.67 17.38 -4.41
CA ARG A 45 -20.06 17.03 -4.22
C ARG A 45 -20.41 17.68 -2.90
N ASP A 46 -21.29 18.65 -2.98
CA ASP A 46 -22.00 19.18 -1.84
C ASP A 46 -22.89 18.04 -1.36
N GLU A 47 -22.29 17.13 -0.59
CA GLU A 47 -22.99 16.11 0.17
C GLU A 47 -23.72 16.88 1.27
N GLY A 48 -24.89 17.44 0.93
CA GLY A 48 -25.72 18.22 1.83
C GLY A 48 -25.86 17.55 3.21
N PRO A 49 -26.20 18.31 4.26
CA PRO A 49 -26.00 17.92 5.65
C PRO A 49 -26.48 16.49 5.92
N ALA A 50 -25.60 15.69 6.53
CA ALA A 50 -25.84 14.28 6.82
C ALA A 50 -27.21 14.11 7.49
N GLY A 51 -28.18 13.63 6.70
CA GLY A 51 -29.53 13.36 7.18
C GLY A 51 -29.47 12.30 8.26
N ASN A 52 -29.98 12.65 9.44
CA ASN A 52 -30.12 11.77 10.60
C ASN A 52 -31.32 10.83 10.45
N ASP A 53 -31.48 10.19 9.29
CA ASP A 53 -32.57 9.27 9.00
C ASP A 53 -32.11 7.81 9.16
N SER A 54 -32.30 7.32 10.39
CA SER A 54 -32.82 6.00 10.74
C SER A 54 -32.77 4.91 9.65
N ARG A 55 -31.71 4.09 9.71
CA ARG A 55 -31.62 2.67 9.34
C ARG A 55 -32.82 2.10 8.53
N ALA A 56 -32.78 2.24 7.21
CA ALA A 56 -33.61 1.44 6.32
C ALA A 56 -33.01 0.02 6.15
N LYS A 57 -33.81 -0.98 6.50
CA LYS A 57 -33.56 -2.42 6.29
C LYS A 57 -33.39 -2.76 4.80
N GLY A 58 -32.42 -3.61 4.51
CA GLY A 58 -32.54 -4.63 3.46
C GLY A 58 -31.72 -4.39 2.19
N THR A 59 -30.42 -4.65 2.25
CA THR A 59 -29.67 -5.18 1.11
C THR A 59 -29.44 -6.66 1.35
N ALA A 60 -29.68 -7.49 0.34
CA ALA A 60 -29.55 -8.95 0.41
C ALA A 60 -28.20 -9.34 1.03
N SER A 61 -28.25 -10.19 2.06
CA SER A 61 -27.06 -10.79 2.65
C SER A 61 -26.29 -11.52 1.54
N PRO A 62 -24.99 -11.28 1.34
CA PRO A 62 -24.20 -12.13 0.47
C PRO A 62 -24.36 -13.57 0.97
N SER A 63 -24.68 -14.49 0.06
CA SER A 63 -24.75 -15.92 0.35
C SER A 63 -23.38 -16.31 0.92
N ALA A 64 -23.36 -16.76 2.17
CA ALA A 64 -22.17 -17.26 2.82
C ALA A 64 -21.67 -18.47 2.00
N SER A 65 -20.65 -18.24 1.19
CA SER A 65 -19.80 -19.32 0.67
C SER A 65 -19.27 -20.11 1.87
N PRO A 66 -19.01 -21.42 1.73
CA PRO A 66 -18.56 -22.24 2.86
C PRO A 66 -17.36 -21.56 3.50
N THR A 67 -17.54 -21.10 4.73
CA THR A 67 -16.53 -20.38 5.49
C THR A 67 -15.39 -21.36 5.72
N GLU A 68 -14.32 -21.27 4.94
CA GLU A 68 -13.05 -21.84 5.39
C GLU A 68 -12.81 -21.31 6.80
N SER A 69 -12.62 -22.21 7.76
CA SER A 69 -12.38 -21.86 9.16
C SER A 69 -11.14 -20.98 9.22
N ARG A 70 -11.34 -19.68 9.41
CA ARG A 70 -10.26 -18.71 9.60
C ARG A 70 -9.79 -18.75 11.05
N GLU A 71 -8.50 -18.52 11.27
CA GLU A 71 -7.96 -18.36 12.62
C GLU A 71 -8.65 -17.17 13.30
N THR A 72 -9.01 -17.35 14.57
CA THR A 72 -9.47 -16.26 15.41
C THR A 72 -8.31 -15.34 15.76
N THR A 73 -8.59 -14.08 16.13
CA THR A 73 -7.55 -13.14 16.59
C THR A 73 -6.73 -13.73 17.74
N ALA A 74 -7.36 -14.44 18.68
CA ALA A 74 -6.67 -15.10 19.79
C ALA A 74 -5.66 -16.17 19.31
N GLN A 75 -6.04 -16.98 18.32
CA GLN A 75 -5.15 -17.99 17.72
C GLN A 75 -4.00 -17.33 16.95
N VAL A 76 -4.26 -16.21 16.25
CA VAL A 76 -3.21 -15.45 15.54
C VAL A 76 -2.23 -14.82 16.53
N VAL A 77 -2.72 -14.27 17.64
CA VAL A 77 -1.87 -13.75 18.71
C VAL A 77 -1.00 -14.85 19.31
N GLU A 78 -1.56 -16.04 19.55
CA GLU A 78 -0.80 -17.19 20.04
C GLU A 78 0.28 -17.62 19.04
N LEU A 79 -0.04 -17.65 17.75
CA LEU A 79 0.90 -17.93 16.66
C LEU A 79 2.09 -16.95 16.68
N VAL A 80 1.83 -15.64 16.77
CA VAL A 80 2.89 -14.61 16.83
C VAL A 80 3.71 -14.73 18.12
N ARG A 81 3.07 -14.96 19.28
CA ARG A 81 3.78 -15.15 20.55
C ARG A 81 4.66 -16.40 20.56
N ALA A 82 4.20 -17.49 19.95
CA ALA A 82 4.92 -18.76 19.88
C ALA A 82 6.08 -18.74 18.89
N ASP A 83 6.02 -17.91 17.85
CA ASP A 83 7.04 -17.85 16.80
C ASP A 83 8.40 -17.38 17.36
N PRO A 84 9.46 -18.22 17.32
CA PRO A 84 10.78 -17.85 17.85
C PRO A 84 11.48 -16.76 17.04
N ARG A 85 11.01 -16.46 15.81
CA ARG A 85 11.56 -15.40 14.95
C ARG A 85 11.04 -14.02 15.31
N VAL A 86 9.97 -13.93 16.10
CA VAL A 86 9.39 -12.67 16.57
C VAL A 86 10.24 -12.10 17.71
N GLY A 87 10.61 -10.83 17.59
CA GLY A 87 11.44 -10.12 18.55
C GLY A 87 10.82 -10.03 19.94
N LYS A 88 11.66 -10.05 20.98
CA LYS A 88 11.22 -9.97 22.38
C LYS A 88 10.44 -8.68 22.70
N ALA A 89 10.81 -7.56 22.07
CA ALA A 89 10.11 -6.30 22.23
C ALA A 89 8.67 -6.40 21.73
N VAL A 90 8.47 -6.89 20.50
CA VAL A 90 7.14 -7.12 19.94
C VAL A 90 6.32 -8.08 20.82
N LYS A 91 6.90 -9.18 21.31
CA LYS A 91 6.16 -10.12 22.19
C LYS A 91 5.72 -9.51 23.51
N ARG A 92 6.51 -8.58 24.06
CA ARG A 92 6.16 -7.85 25.28
C ARG A 92 5.02 -6.87 25.01
N ASP A 93 5.08 -6.20 23.87
CA ASP A 93 4.11 -5.16 23.51
C ASP A 93 2.80 -5.77 22.95
N LEU A 94 2.83 -7.03 22.53
CA LEU A 94 1.66 -7.85 22.18
C LEU A 94 0.92 -8.35 23.43
N HIS A 95 0.17 -7.48 24.09
CA HIS A 95 -0.75 -7.79 25.19
C HIS A 95 -2.11 -7.13 24.94
N PRO A 96 -3.19 -7.56 25.61
CA PRO A 96 -4.48 -6.89 25.45
C PRO A 96 -4.39 -5.41 25.87
N CYS A 97 -4.87 -4.52 25.03
CA CYS A 97 -4.93 -3.08 25.30
C CYS A 97 -6.06 -2.75 26.26
N VAL A 98 -7.23 -3.34 26.03
CA VAL A 98 -8.42 -3.25 26.87
C VAL A 98 -9.10 -4.61 26.88
N ALA A 99 -9.45 -5.11 28.07
CA ALA A 99 -10.05 -6.43 28.25
C ALA A 99 -9.28 -7.54 27.49
N ASP A 100 -9.87 -8.10 26.43
CA ASP A 100 -9.32 -9.16 25.56
C ASP A 100 -8.94 -8.66 24.15
N GLU A 101 -9.00 -7.36 23.90
CA GLU A 101 -8.66 -6.75 22.62
C GLU A 101 -7.15 -6.52 22.49
N TYR A 102 -6.53 -7.16 21.50
CA TYR A 102 -5.10 -7.06 21.21
C TYR A 102 -4.82 -5.98 20.15
N PRO A 103 -3.64 -5.32 20.17
CA PRO A 103 -3.25 -4.32 19.17
C PRO A 103 -2.75 -5.01 17.91
N VAL A 104 -3.59 -5.84 17.30
CA VAL A 104 -3.26 -6.53 16.05
C VAL A 104 -4.31 -6.22 15.01
N ASP A 105 -3.83 -5.97 13.79
CA ASP A 105 -4.66 -5.98 12.60
C ASP A 105 -4.29 -7.20 11.75
N VAL A 106 -5.30 -7.93 11.28
CA VAL A 106 -5.16 -9.24 10.66
C VAL A 106 -5.89 -9.27 9.34
N SER A 107 -5.11 -9.46 8.27
CA SER A 107 -5.62 -9.59 6.91
C SER A 107 -5.35 -10.99 6.36
N TYR A 108 -6.26 -11.50 5.53
CA TYR A 108 -6.16 -12.83 4.93
C TYR A 108 -6.19 -12.73 3.41
N GLY A 109 -5.24 -13.36 2.71
CA GLY A 109 -5.23 -13.34 1.26
C GLY A 109 -4.23 -14.30 0.62
N LYS A 110 -4.21 -14.32 -0.72
CA LYS A 110 -3.33 -15.19 -1.50
C LYS A 110 -2.06 -14.43 -1.89
N LEU A 111 -0.96 -14.71 -1.20
CA LEU A 111 0.35 -14.12 -1.48
C LEU A 111 1.36 -15.17 -1.96
N THR A 112 1.27 -16.41 -1.47
CA THR A 112 2.30 -17.45 -1.65
C THR A 112 1.89 -18.59 -2.58
N GLY A 113 0.73 -18.46 -3.23
CA GLY A 113 0.16 -19.47 -4.14
C GLY A 113 -0.30 -20.76 -3.45
N GLY A 114 -0.44 -20.77 -2.12
CA GLY A 114 -0.96 -21.90 -1.36
C GLY A 114 -2.46 -22.13 -1.52
N SER A 115 -2.93 -23.33 -1.14
CA SER A 115 -4.36 -23.68 -1.19
C SER A 115 -5.19 -22.96 -0.13
N ALA A 116 -4.62 -22.66 1.04
CA ALA A 116 -5.22 -21.81 2.07
C ALA A 116 -4.75 -20.35 1.94
N ASN A 117 -5.42 -19.42 2.61
CA ASN A 117 -4.96 -18.02 2.67
C ASN A 117 -3.69 -17.91 3.52
N ASP A 118 -2.82 -16.99 3.14
CA ASP A 118 -1.76 -16.47 3.99
C ASP A 118 -2.36 -15.44 4.96
N ILE A 119 -1.77 -15.31 6.14
CA ILE A 119 -2.18 -14.36 7.17
C ILE A 119 -1.14 -13.24 7.22
N VAL A 120 -1.56 -12.01 6.98
CA VAL A 120 -0.78 -10.80 7.25
C VAL A 120 -1.17 -10.30 8.63
N VAL A 121 -0.18 -10.10 9.50
CA VAL A 121 -0.39 -9.64 10.88
C VAL A 121 0.42 -8.38 11.11
N ASN A 122 -0.26 -7.27 11.38
CA ASN A 122 0.35 -6.03 11.84
C ASN A 122 0.18 -5.95 13.36
N VAL A 123 1.27 -5.84 14.11
CA VAL A 123 1.26 -5.54 15.54
C VAL A 123 1.44 -4.05 15.70
N MET A 124 0.59 -3.42 16.49
CA MET A 124 0.53 -1.97 16.67
C MET A 124 0.74 -1.61 18.15
N THR A 125 0.89 -0.32 18.42
CA THR A 125 0.77 0.23 19.77
C THR A 125 -0.70 0.27 20.20
N CYS A 126 -0.97 0.14 21.50
CA CYS A 126 -2.33 0.16 22.03
C CYS A 126 -3.04 1.53 22.00
N GLY A 127 -2.26 2.62 21.97
CA GLY A 127 -2.81 3.98 22.12
C GLY A 127 -3.18 4.62 20.78
N ASP A 128 -2.19 4.72 19.91
CA ASP A 128 -2.23 5.47 18.65
C ASP A 128 -2.21 4.57 17.41
N ALA A 129 -2.28 3.25 17.58
CA ALA A 129 -2.30 2.26 16.50
C ALA A 129 -1.11 2.37 15.52
N VAL A 130 0.04 2.82 16.02
CA VAL A 130 1.29 2.90 15.25
C VAL A 130 1.84 1.50 15.05
N GLY A 131 2.09 1.14 13.79
CA GLY A 131 2.62 -0.17 13.43
C GLY A 131 4.03 -0.42 13.96
N VAL A 132 4.20 -1.46 14.77
CA VAL A 132 5.47 -1.87 15.39
C VAL A 132 6.12 -3.01 14.61
N ALA A 133 5.31 -3.89 14.03
CA ALA A 133 5.81 -5.02 13.26
C ALA A 133 4.77 -5.55 12.27
N SER A 134 5.25 -6.15 11.19
CA SER A 134 4.42 -6.83 10.19
C SER A 134 4.97 -8.21 9.87
N TYR A 135 4.10 -9.20 9.79
CA TYR A 135 4.45 -10.59 9.50
C TYR A 135 3.56 -11.18 8.41
N VAL A 136 4.09 -12.14 7.65
CA VAL A 136 3.27 -13.01 6.80
C VAL A 136 3.46 -14.47 7.22
N TYR A 137 2.35 -15.11 7.53
CA TYR A 137 2.26 -16.51 7.89
C TYR A 137 1.63 -17.31 6.76
N ARG A 138 2.40 -18.24 6.19
CA ARG A 138 1.98 -19.12 5.11
C ARG A 138 1.46 -20.44 5.67
N ALA A 139 0.29 -20.87 5.22
CA ALA A 139 -0.25 -22.17 5.58
C ALA A 139 0.63 -23.33 5.06
N LYS A 140 0.79 -24.35 5.90
CA LYS A 140 1.47 -25.63 5.65
C LYS A 140 0.59 -26.77 6.15
N ARG A 141 1.03 -28.00 5.92
CA ARG A 141 0.33 -29.21 6.40
C ARG A 141 0.13 -29.24 7.92
N SER A 142 1.01 -28.61 8.69
CA SER A 142 1.03 -28.68 10.16
C SER A 142 0.75 -27.34 10.85
N GLY A 143 0.10 -26.39 10.16
CA GLY A 143 -0.16 -25.04 10.68
C GLY A 143 0.46 -23.95 9.81
N TYR A 144 0.98 -22.91 10.43
CA TYR A 144 1.51 -21.74 9.72
C TYR A 144 3.02 -21.57 9.91
N GLU A 145 3.70 -21.16 8.84
CA GLU A 145 5.12 -20.83 8.83
C GLU A 145 5.29 -19.33 8.57
N ASN A 146 6.09 -18.65 9.38
CA ASN A 146 6.49 -17.27 9.11
C ASN A 146 7.41 -17.19 7.89
N VAL A 147 6.99 -16.45 6.86
CA VAL A 147 7.71 -16.30 5.59
C VAL A 147 8.08 -14.84 5.27
N PHE A 148 7.68 -13.89 6.11
CA PHE A 148 8.04 -12.47 6.02
C PHE A 148 8.02 -11.83 7.42
N ARG A 149 8.97 -10.92 7.67
CA ARG A 149 9.09 -10.19 8.92
C ARG A 149 9.65 -8.79 8.64
N ALA A 150 8.98 -7.78 9.19
CA ALA A 150 9.50 -6.42 9.37
C ALA A 150 9.21 -5.99 10.81
N GLU A 151 10.23 -5.55 11.55
CA GLU A 151 10.12 -5.11 12.95
C GLU A 151 10.87 -3.80 13.18
N GLU A 152 10.91 -2.94 12.16
CA GLU A 152 11.48 -1.59 12.23
C GLU A 152 10.33 -0.57 12.22
N PRO A 153 9.84 -0.11 13.38
CA PRO A 153 8.73 0.83 13.45
C PRO A 153 9.10 2.23 12.93
N PRO A 154 8.14 3.01 12.41
CA PRO A 154 6.76 2.61 12.12
C PRO A 154 6.66 1.77 10.84
N VAL A 155 6.05 0.60 10.92
CA VAL A 155 5.89 -0.32 9.77
C VAL A 155 4.49 -0.91 9.72
N TYR A 156 3.92 -0.97 8.53
CA TYR A 156 2.61 -1.57 8.29
C TYR A 156 2.59 -2.30 6.94
N ALA A 157 1.87 -3.41 6.85
CA ALA A 157 1.80 -4.23 5.65
C ALA A 157 0.37 -4.52 5.22
N GLU A 158 0.15 -4.45 3.91
CA GLU A 158 -1.14 -4.63 3.26
C GLU A 158 -1.06 -5.64 2.13
N ILE A 159 -2.21 -6.20 1.76
CA ILE A 159 -2.36 -7.04 0.58
C ILE A 159 -2.94 -6.17 -0.54
N ASP A 160 -2.14 -5.83 -1.55
CA ASP A 160 -2.60 -5.17 -2.77
C ASP A 160 -2.42 -6.09 -3.98
N ARG A 161 -3.53 -6.45 -4.64
CA ARG A 161 -3.54 -7.23 -5.90
C ARG A 161 -2.61 -8.46 -5.89
N GLY A 162 -2.56 -9.16 -4.76
CA GLY A 162 -1.75 -10.37 -4.56
C GLY A 162 -0.25 -10.12 -4.33
N ALA A 163 0.16 -8.87 -4.15
CA ALA A 163 1.46 -8.47 -3.63
C ALA A 163 1.34 -8.09 -2.15
N LEU A 164 2.46 -8.20 -1.42
CA LEU A 164 2.59 -7.64 -0.08
C LEU A 164 3.17 -6.24 -0.23
N VAL A 165 2.43 -5.21 0.16
CA VAL A 165 2.90 -3.82 0.16
C VAL A 165 3.24 -3.46 1.60
N VAL A 166 4.46 -2.99 1.84
CA VAL A 166 4.93 -2.58 3.16
C VAL A 166 5.24 -1.11 3.10
N THR A 167 4.64 -0.35 4.00
CA THR A 167 4.92 1.06 4.20
C THR A 167 5.73 1.21 5.48
N GLN A 168 6.87 1.89 5.38
CA GLN A 168 7.75 2.19 6.50
C GLN A 168 7.95 3.69 6.58
N GLN A 169 7.54 4.32 7.69
CA GLN A 169 7.78 5.73 7.91
C GLN A 169 9.21 5.95 8.38
N LEU A 170 9.80 7.05 7.92
CA LEU A 170 11.20 7.38 8.14
C LEU A 170 11.33 8.77 8.77
N TYR A 171 12.14 8.82 9.83
CA TYR A 171 12.47 10.04 10.54
C TYR A 171 13.82 10.58 10.06
N GLY A 172 13.78 11.79 9.54
CA GLY A 172 14.92 12.64 9.28
C GLY A 172 15.52 13.19 10.57
N LYS A 173 16.69 13.82 10.43
CA LYS A 173 17.38 14.42 11.57
C LYS A 173 16.58 15.62 12.09
N GLY A 174 16.13 15.52 13.34
CA GLY A 174 15.41 16.61 14.02
C GLY A 174 13.90 16.52 13.89
N ASP A 175 13.39 15.48 13.22
CA ASP A 175 11.97 15.19 13.17
C ASP A 175 11.43 14.97 14.58
N PRO A 176 10.31 15.61 14.95
CA PRO A 176 9.62 15.30 16.18
C PRO A 176 9.02 13.89 16.08
N VAL A 177 8.82 13.23 17.23
CA VAL A 177 8.38 11.83 17.29
C VAL A 177 7.02 11.64 16.60
N GLU A 178 6.16 12.65 16.66
CA GLU A 178 4.84 12.64 16.05
C GLU A 178 4.84 12.89 14.53
N PHE A 179 5.92 13.43 13.94
CA PHE A 179 5.96 13.80 12.53
C PHE A 179 7.21 13.25 11.81
N PRO A 180 7.15 12.03 11.24
CA PRO A 180 8.15 11.59 10.29
C PRO A 180 8.15 12.52 9.06
N SER A 181 9.30 12.65 8.40
CA SER A 181 9.47 13.49 7.20
C SER A 181 9.32 12.72 5.89
N SER A 182 9.36 11.39 5.92
CA SER A 182 9.26 10.58 4.71
C SER A 182 8.73 9.16 4.97
N GLU A 183 8.52 8.41 3.91
CA GLU A 183 8.20 6.98 3.94
C GLU A 183 8.82 6.23 2.77
N GLU A 184 9.03 4.94 2.95
CA GLU A 184 9.26 3.98 1.89
C GLU A 184 8.03 3.10 1.70
N VAL A 185 7.54 3.02 0.46
CA VAL A 185 6.52 2.07 0.03
C VAL A 185 7.19 0.97 -0.78
N ILE A 186 7.25 -0.23 -0.22
CA ILE A 186 7.97 -1.37 -0.77
C ILE A 186 6.97 -2.46 -1.16
N THR A 187 6.93 -2.80 -2.44
CA THR A 187 6.11 -3.89 -2.95
C THR A 187 6.93 -5.15 -3.04
N TYR A 188 6.44 -6.24 -2.47
CA TYR A 188 7.05 -7.57 -2.52
C TYR A 188 6.16 -8.56 -3.25
N ARG A 189 6.80 -9.45 -4.02
CA ARG A 189 6.17 -10.63 -4.61
C ARG A 189 6.78 -11.92 -4.12
N TRP A 190 5.94 -12.94 -3.98
CA TRP A 190 6.42 -14.28 -3.68
C TRP A 190 7.16 -14.89 -4.88
N SER A 191 8.43 -15.25 -4.67
CA SER A 191 9.27 -15.89 -5.68
C SER A 191 10.28 -16.81 -5.01
N MET A 192 10.54 -17.97 -5.61
CA MET A 192 11.49 -19.01 -5.12
C MET A 192 11.45 -19.22 -3.59
N ASN A 193 10.25 -19.31 -3.02
CA ASN A 193 9.99 -19.52 -1.59
C ASN A 193 10.37 -18.37 -0.63
N ARG A 194 10.40 -17.13 -1.10
CA ARG A 194 10.47 -15.93 -0.25
C ARG A 194 9.73 -14.76 -0.89
N PHE A 195 9.43 -13.75 -0.10
CA PHE A 195 9.09 -12.44 -0.64
C PHE A 195 10.36 -11.77 -1.18
N ALA A 196 10.35 -11.43 -2.46
CA ALA A 196 11.37 -10.63 -3.12
C ALA A 196 10.81 -9.24 -3.38
N GLU A 197 11.61 -8.21 -3.10
CA GLU A 197 11.26 -6.84 -3.44
C GLU A 197 11.06 -6.73 -4.97
N GLU A 198 9.90 -6.25 -5.38
CA GLU A 198 9.56 -5.93 -6.76
C GLU A 198 9.85 -4.46 -7.06
N SER A 199 9.48 -3.57 -6.14
CA SER A 199 9.72 -2.14 -6.26
C SER A 199 9.77 -1.46 -4.90
N ARG A 200 10.44 -0.31 -4.85
CA ARG A 200 10.50 0.60 -3.70
C ARG A 200 10.37 2.02 -4.19
N THR A 201 9.51 2.78 -3.51
CA THR A 201 9.32 4.22 -3.75
C THR A 201 9.55 4.95 -2.44
N HIS A 202 10.40 5.98 -2.47
CA HIS A 202 10.57 6.91 -1.35
C HIS A 202 9.67 8.12 -1.59
N ASN A 203 8.87 8.50 -0.60
CA ASN A 203 8.05 9.70 -0.63
C ASN A 203 8.49 10.63 0.50
N ASP A 204 8.80 11.88 0.17
CA ASP A 204 8.93 12.93 1.17
C ASP A 204 7.55 13.51 1.47
N TYR A 205 7.21 13.63 2.75
CA TYR A 205 6.03 14.40 3.14
C TYR A 205 6.36 15.87 2.92
N SER A 206 5.69 16.52 1.96
CA SER A 206 5.81 17.97 1.81
C SER A 206 5.37 18.62 3.12
N GLY A 207 6.21 19.51 3.68
CA GLY A 207 5.84 20.36 4.79
C GLY A 207 4.72 21.32 4.37
N ALA A 208 3.48 20.83 4.26
CA ALA A 208 2.31 21.66 4.02
C ALA A 208 1.89 22.38 5.30
N VAL A 209 2.88 23.00 5.95
CA VAL A 209 2.76 24.05 6.97
C VAL A 209 3.96 24.99 6.80
N ASP A 210 4.30 25.37 5.56
CA ASP A 210 5.05 26.61 5.36
C ASP A 210 4.14 27.75 5.85
N ASP A 211 4.48 28.20 7.06
CA ASP A 211 4.32 29.54 7.59
C ASP A 211 3.20 30.38 6.95
N THR A 212 2.12 30.61 7.70
CA THR A 212 1.38 31.87 7.58
C THR A 212 2.39 33.01 7.60
N ASP A 213 2.67 33.55 6.42
CA ASP A 213 3.26 34.87 6.24
C ASP A 213 2.45 35.84 7.13
N PRO A 214 3.06 36.56 8.09
CA PRO A 214 2.35 37.54 8.92
C PRO A 214 1.83 38.75 8.13
N SER A 215 1.90 38.71 6.79
CA SER A 215 1.59 39.81 5.89
C SER A 215 0.17 39.80 5.33
N GLU A 216 -0.76 39.05 5.92
CA GLU A 216 -2.19 39.30 5.66
C GLU A 216 -2.71 40.35 6.67
N PRO A 217 -3.11 41.55 6.22
CA PRO A 217 -3.62 42.56 7.13
C PRO A 217 -4.93 42.06 7.75
N VAL A 218 -4.91 41.85 9.06
CA VAL A 218 -6.10 41.54 9.85
C VAL A 218 -7.17 42.60 9.55
N PRO A 219 -8.37 42.24 9.07
CA PRO A 219 -9.43 43.21 8.89
C PRO A 219 -9.79 43.79 10.26
N VAL A 220 -9.57 45.10 10.41
CA VAL A 220 -9.92 45.83 11.63
C VAL A 220 -11.44 45.72 11.81
N PRO A 221 -11.93 45.24 12.96
CA PRO A 221 -13.36 45.24 13.22
C PRO A 221 -13.85 46.69 13.21
N THR A 222 -14.76 47.01 12.29
CA THR A 222 -15.46 48.28 12.27
C THR A 222 -16.30 48.36 13.53
N VAL A 223 -15.88 49.19 14.48
CA VAL A 223 -16.67 49.53 15.66
C VAL A 223 -17.89 50.30 15.16
N ALA A 224 -19.08 49.69 15.29
CA ALA A 224 -20.34 50.39 15.08
C ALA A 224 -20.45 51.57 16.07
N PRO A 225 -20.97 52.74 15.65
CA PRO A 225 -21.10 53.87 16.56
C PRO A 225 -22.09 53.54 17.67
N ALA A 226 -21.75 53.95 18.89
CA ALA A 226 -22.59 53.77 20.07
C ALA A 226 -23.95 54.46 19.88
N GLU A 227 -25.03 53.70 19.95
CA GLU A 227 -26.36 54.28 20.10
C GLU A 227 -26.45 55.02 21.44
N THR A 228 -26.87 56.28 21.34
CA THR A 228 -27.02 57.21 22.45
C THR A 228 -28.17 56.76 23.35
N LEU A 229 -27.86 56.42 24.60
CA LEU A 229 -28.85 56.23 25.67
C LEU A 229 -29.69 57.51 25.82
N LYS A 230 -30.99 57.41 25.53
CA LYS A 230 -31.97 58.42 25.96
C LYS A 230 -32.27 58.26 27.45
N PRO A 231 -32.33 59.34 28.23
CA PRO A 231 -32.78 59.29 29.61
C PRO A 231 -34.31 59.13 29.64
N THR A 232 -34.80 58.15 30.41
CA THR A 232 -36.22 58.04 30.74
C THR A 232 -36.48 58.79 32.04
N GLU A 233 -37.27 59.85 31.94
CA GLU A 233 -37.77 60.65 33.07
C GLU A 233 -38.75 59.85 33.93
N SER A 234 -38.71 60.19 35.23
CA SER A 234 -39.57 59.69 36.30
C SER A 234 -40.99 60.27 36.20
N ASN A 235 -42.00 59.43 36.46
CA ASN A 235 -43.26 59.85 37.10
C ASN A 235 -43.83 58.69 37.91
#